data_AF-A0A970RN27-F1
#
_entry.id   AF-A0A970RN27-F1
#
_cell.length_a   1.000
_cell.length_b   1.000
_cell.length_c   1.000
_cell.angle_alpha   90.00
_cell.angle_beta   90.00
_cell.angle_gamma   90.00
#
_symmetry.space_group_name_H-M   'P 1'
#
loop_
_entity.id
_entity.type
_entity.pdbx_description
1 polymer ?
#
loop_
_entity_poly.entity_id
_entity_poly.type
_entity_poly.pdbx_seq_one_letter_code
_entity_poly.pdbx_strand_id
1 'polypeptide(L)' 'MAYETDVKRMEEIAELLRDNKTSLDESINLFEEGMQIAQRVEKELSSIERKIEMLMTSPESNDTEPTTVPFEP' A
#
# COMPACT_ATOMS: atom_id res chain seq x y z
N MET A 1 2.58 -11.39 -1.29
CA MET A 1 1.38 -12.25 -1.40
C MET A 1 0.20 -11.70 -0.61
N ALA A 2 0.38 -10.92 0.46
CA ALA A 2 -0.72 -10.34 1.25
C ALA A 2 -1.65 -9.47 0.38
N TYR A 3 -1.10 -8.52 -0.39
CA TYR A 3 -1.87 -7.72 -1.36
C TYR A 3 -2.74 -8.56 -2.30
N GLU A 4 -2.17 -9.55 -3.01
CA GLU A 4 -2.94 -10.36 -3.97
C GLU A 4 -4.03 -11.21 -3.30
N THR A 5 -3.75 -11.70 -2.10
CA THR A 5 -4.75 -12.42 -1.29
C THR A 5 -5.87 -11.47 -0.84
N ASP A 6 -5.54 -10.27 -0.40
CA ASP A 6 -6.50 -9.24 0.02
C ASP A 6 -7.38 -8.79 -1.16
N VAL A 7 -6.78 -8.58 -2.35
CA VAL A 7 -7.53 -8.26 -3.58
C VAL A 7 -8.46 -9.40 -3.98
N LYS A 8 -7.97 -10.64 -3.98
CA LYS A 8 -8.80 -11.81 -4.29
C LYS A 8 -9.98 -11.95 -3.32
N ARG A 9 -9.72 -11.72 -2.02
CA ARG A 9 -10.79 -11.77 -1.01
C ARG A 9 -11.82 -10.66 -1.22
N MET A 10 -11.39 -9.46 -1.63
CA MET A 10 -12.31 -8.37 -1.98
C MET A 10 -13.21 -8.74 -3.16
N GLU A 11 -12.69 -9.44 -4.17
CA GLU A 11 -13.49 -9.93 -5.30
C GLU A 11 -14.55 -10.94 -4.83
N GLU A 12 -14.17 -11.89 -4.00
CA GLU A 12 -15.11 -12.87 -3.40
C GLU A 12 -16.21 -12.18 -2.59
N ILE A 13 -15.86 -11.18 -1.77
CA ILE A 13 -16.83 -10.38 -1.01
C ILE A 13 -17.80 -9.67 -1.96
N ALA A 14 -17.29 -9.07 -3.03
CA ALA A 14 -18.11 -8.36 -4.01
C ALA A 14 -19.05 -9.31 -4.79
N GLU A 15 -18.65 -10.56 -5.01
CA GLU A 15 -19.51 -11.59 -5.59
C GLU A 15 -20.60 -12.03 -4.60
N LEU A 16 -20.24 -12.30 -3.34
CA LEU A 16 -21.19 -12.70 -2.29
C LEU A 16 -22.24 -11.61 -2.03
N LEU A 17 -21.84 -10.33 -2.00
CA LEU A 17 -22.77 -9.21 -1.84
C LEU A 17 -23.70 -9.00 -3.05
N ARG A 18 -23.34 -9.52 -4.22
CA ARG A 18 -24.20 -9.50 -5.43
C ARG A 18 -25.17 -10.68 -5.49
N ASP A 19 -24.91 -11.78 -4.79
CA ASP A 19 -25.83 -12.91 -4.73
C ASP A 19 -27.03 -12.58 -3.84
N ASN A 20 -28.24 -12.87 -4.32
CA ASN A 20 -29.50 -12.62 -3.59
C ASN A 20 -29.72 -13.58 -2.41
N LYS A 21 -28.76 -14.47 -2.14
CA LYS A 21 -28.83 -15.46 -1.05
C LYS A 21 -28.18 -14.97 0.24
N THR A 22 -27.42 -13.88 0.18
CA THR A 22 -26.72 -13.34 1.34
C THR A 22 -27.71 -12.65 2.26
N SER A 23 -27.76 -13.08 3.52
CA SER A 23 -28.63 -12.46 4.51
C SER A 23 -28.17 -11.04 4.86
N LEU A 24 -29.04 -10.25 5.51
CA LEU A 24 -28.69 -8.89 5.92
C LEU A 24 -27.49 -8.87 6.89
N ASP A 25 -27.51 -9.75 7.90
CA ASP A 25 -26.44 -9.83 8.90
C ASP A 25 -25.10 -10.25 8.25
N GLU A 26 -25.13 -11.22 7.33
CA GLU A 26 -23.94 -11.61 6.56
C GLU A 26 -23.45 -10.48 5.66
N SER A 27 -24.36 -9.71 5.05
CA SER A 27 -24.00 -8.58 4.21
C SER A 27 -23.27 -7.49 5.00
N ILE A 28 -23.69 -7.24 6.24
CA ILE A 28 -23.02 -6.28 7.14
C ILE A 28 -21.61 -6.78 7.47
N ASN A 29 -21.46 -8.06 7.85
CA ASN A 29 -20.16 -8.65 8.17
C ASN A 29 -19.19 -8.62 6.96
N LEU A 30 -19.69 -8.97 5.77
CA LEU A 30 -18.92 -8.94 4.52
C LEU A 30 -18.50 -7.52 4.16
N PHE A 31 -19.37 -6.52 4.38
CA PHE A 31 -19.05 -5.12 4.15
C PHE A 31 -17.96 -4.62 5.10
N GLU A 32 -18.06 -4.95 6.39
CA GLU A 32 -17.02 -4.61 7.37
C GLU A 32 -15.67 -5.26 7.04
N GLU A 33 -15.69 -6.54 6.64
CA GLU A 33 -14.49 -7.25 6.19
C GLU A 33 -13.87 -6.55 4.97
N GLY A 34 -14.69 -6.21 3.96
CA GLY A 34 -14.25 -5.48 2.78
C GLY A 34 -13.62 -4.14 3.13
N MET A 35 -14.21 -3.38 4.05
CA MET A 35 -13.66 -2.10 4.49
C MET A 35 -12.28 -2.26 5.17
N GLN A 36 -12.11 -3.30 5.98
CA GLN A 36 -10.81 -3.58 6.61
C GLN A 36 -9.74 -3.97 5.59
N ILE A 37 -10.10 -4.79 4.59
CA ILE A 37 -9.21 -5.15 3.50
C ILE A 37 -8.80 -3.91 2.71
N ALA A 38 -9.75 -3.04 2.36
CA ALA A 38 -9.47 -1.78 1.63
C ALA A 38 -8.43 -0.93 2.36
N GLN A 39 -8.58 -0.76 3.68
CA GLN A 39 -7.62 0.00 4.49
C GLN A 39 -6.22 -0.63 4.52
N ARG A 40 -6.10 -1.96 4.51
CA ARG A 40 -4.80 -2.64 4.47
C ARG A 40 -4.12 -2.45 3.12
N VAL A 41 -4.88 -2.65 2.04
CA VAL A 41 -4.41 -2.47 0.66
C VAL A 41 -3.89 -1.04 0.45
N GLU A 42 -4.64 -0.04 0.88
CA GLU A 42 -4.24 1.37 0.80
C GLU A 42 -2.92 1.64 1.55
N LYS A 43 -2.77 1.10 2.76
CA LYS A 43 -1.52 1.24 3.54
C LYS A 43 -0.34 0.55 2.87
N GLU A 44 -0.53 -0.64 2.30
CA GLU A 44 0.53 -1.37 1.62
C GLU A 44 1.00 -0.61 0.37
N LEU A 45 0.07 -0.11 -0.43
CA LEU A 45 0.38 0.71 -1.61
C LEU A 45 1.13 1.99 -1.23
N SER A 46 0.66 2.72 -0.21
CA SER A 46 1.33 3.93 0.26
C SER A 46 2.76 3.64 0.77
N SER A 47 2.96 2.50 1.44
CA SER A 47 4.30 2.10 1.89
C SER A 47 5.25 1.82 0.71
N ILE A 48 4.73 1.19 -0.35
CA ILE A 48 5.50 0.90 -1.56
C ILE A 48 5.83 2.20 -2.31
N GLU A 49 4.86 3.08 -2.48
CA GLU A 49 5.05 4.40 -3.11
C GLU A 49 6.16 5.18 -2.39
N ARG A 50 6.10 5.28 -1.07
CA ARG A 50 7.15 5.94 -0.27
C ARG A 50 8.53 5.31 -0.45
N LYS A 51 8.61 3.98 -0.57
CA LYS A 51 9.89 3.30 -0.85
C LYS A 51 10.43 3.65 -2.22
N ILE A 52 9.56 3.72 -3.23
CA ILE A 52 9.94 4.12 -4.59
C ILE A 52 10.45 5.56 -4.58
N GLU A 53 9.74 6.49 -3.93
CA GLU A 53 10.18 7.88 -3.79
C GLU A 53 11.56 7.99 -3.14
N MET A 54 11.81 7.25 -2.06
CA MET A 54 13.14 7.24 -1.41
C MET A 54 14.25 6.71 -2.33
N LEU A 55 13.97 5.71 -3.16
CA LEU A 55 14.94 5.17 -4.11
C LEU A 55 15.19 6.13 -5.28
N MET A 56 14.16 6.81 -5.78
CA MET A 56 14.30 7.81 -6.84
C MET A 56 14.96 9.11 -6.36
N THR A 57 14.78 9.45 -5.08
CA THR A 57 15.36 10.65 -4.45
C THR A 57 16.73 10.39 -3.84
N SER A 58 17.17 9.12 -3.76
CA SER A 58 18.55 8.80 -3.42
C SER A 58 19.41 9.30 -4.57
N PRO A 59 20.19 10.39 -4.38
CA PRO A 59 21.13 10.77 -5.41
C PRO A 59 22.03 9.56 -5.60
N GLU A 60 22.25 9.17 -6.86
CA GLU A 60 23.45 8.42 -7.19
C GLU A 60 24.58 9.01 -6.36
N SER A 61 25.25 8.12 -5.62
CA SER A 61 26.57 8.36 -5.07
C SER A 61 27.46 8.83 -6.21
N ASN A 62 27.38 10.13 -6.51
CA ASN A 62 28.43 10.86 -7.15
C ASN A 62 29.43 11.05 -6.03
N ASP A 63 30.47 10.22 -6.09
CA ASP A 63 31.81 10.56 -5.63
C ASP A 63 32.22 11.94 -6.18
N THR A 64 31.65 13.01 -5.63
CA THR A 64 32.29 14.31 -5.64
C THR A 64 32.95 14.44 -4.29
N GLU A 65 34.24 14.18 -4.30
CA GLU A 65 35.21 14.35 -3.22
C GLU A 65 34.85 15.57 -2.33
N PRO A 66 35.06 15.48 -1.01
CA PRO A 66 34.90 16.64 -0.14
C PRO A 66 35.91 17.72 -0.56
N THR A 67 35.43 18.76 -1.25
CA THR A 67 36.27 19.89 -1.60
C THR A 67 36.60 20.68 -0.34
N THR A 68 37.88 20.72 0.02
CA THR A 68 38.36 21.58 1.11
C THR A 68 38.36 23.03 0.65
N VAL A 69 37.63 23.89 1.34
CA VAL A 69 37.79 25.35 1.21
C VAL A 69 38.93 25.82 2.13
N PRO A 70 39.76 26.79 1.71
CA PRO A 70 40.80 27.35 2.58
C PRO A 70 40.20 28.03 3.81
N PHE A 71 40.80 27.79 4.98
CA PHE A 71 40.46 28.48 6.21
C PHE A 71 41.08 29.88 6.18
N GLU A 72 40.24 30.92 6.20
CA GLU A 72 40.71 32.30 6.39
C GLU A 72 40.95 32.59 7.90
N PRO A 73 42.08 33.22 8.27
CA PRO A 73 42.49 33.44 9.66
C PRO A 73 41.71 34.55 10.39
#